data_AF-A0A441U5T8-F1
#
_entry.id   AF-A0A441U5T8-F1
#
_cell.length_a   1.000
_cell.length_b   1.000
_cell.length_c   1.000
_cell.angle_alpha   90.00
_cell.angle_beta   90.00
_cell.angle_gamma   90.00
#
_symmetry.space_group_name_H-M   'P 1'
#
loop_
_entity.id
_entity.type
_entity.pdbx_description
1 polymer ?
#
loop_
_entity_poly.entity_id
_entity_poly.type
_entity_poly.pdbx_seq_one_letter_code
_entity_poly.pdbx_strand_id
1 'polypeptide(L)'
;SEIAAVMSSSPERATSYARENGIALAVSTLDALLGSDIDAVYISTTNELHLEQALAAIRAGKHVLCEKPLALTSADAHKMVAAAKAAGIVLGTNHHLRNAGSHRAMREAIAGGRIGKPIAARVFHSVYLPE
;
A
#
# COMPACT_ATOMS: atom_id res chain seq x y z
N SER A 1 -12.96 9.30 -3.57
CA SER A 1 -11.69 9.01 -4.26
C SER A 1 -12.01 8.38 -5.59
N GLU A 2 -11.21 8.67 -6.61
CA GLU A 2 -11.34 8.14 -7.97
C GLU A 2 -10.01 7.50 -8.38
N ILE A 3 -10.03 6.50 -9.27
CA ILE A 3 -8.82 5.94 -9.87
C ILE A 3 -8.63 6.58 -11.23
N ALA A 4 -7.78 7.61 -11.30
CA ALA A 4 -7.55 8.37 -12.53
C ALA A 4 -6.60 7.66 -13.51
N ALA A 5 -5.64 6.88 -13.01
CA ALA A 5 -4.59 6.28 -13.83
C ALA A 5 -4.12 4.91 -13.31
N VAL A 6 -3.62 4.06 -14.22
CA VAL A 6 -2.95 2.79 -13.92
C VAL A 6 -1.66 2.64 -14.72
N MET A 7 -0.63 2.08 -14.08
CA MET A 7 0.65 1.77 -14.71
C MET A 7 0.88 0.26 -14.78
N SER A 8 1.39 -0.22 -15.91
CA SER A 8 1.94 -1.57 -16.03
C SER A 8 3.12 -1.57 -17.00
N SER A 9 4.15 -2.36 -16.70
CA SER A 9 5.32 -2.52 -17.58
C SER A 9 5.00 -3.10 -18.97
N SER A 10 3.84 -3.74 -19.15
CA SER A 10 3.29 -4.08 -20.47
C SER A 10 2.22 -3.04 -20.85
N PRO A 11 2.39 -2.31 -21.96
CA PRO A 11 1.40 -1.36 -22.49
C PRO A 11 0.04 -2.02 -22.81
N GLU A 12 0.06 -3.25 -23.32
CA GLU A 12 -1.13 -4.02 -23.66
C GLU A 12 -1.93 -4.33 -22.39
N ARG A 13 -1.23 -4.79 -21.34
CA ARG A 13 -1.84 -5.08 -20.04
C ARG A 13 -2.34 -3.81 -19.35
N ALA A 14 -1.61 -2.70 -19.45
CA ALA A 14 -2.06 -1.41 -18.91
C ALA A 14 -3.39 -0.99 -19.56
N THR A 15 -3.48 -1.09 -20.89
CA THR A 15 -4.68 -0.73 -21.66
C THR A 15 -5.86 -1.65 -21.36
N SER A 16 -5.65 -2.98 -21.35
CA SER A 16 -6.73 -3.92 -21.06
C SER A 16 -7.27 -3.76 -19.64
N TYR A 17 -6.36 -3.65 -18.66
CA TYR A 17 -6.73 -3.48 -17.26
C TYR A 17 -7.48 -2.17 -17.03
N ALA A 18 -7.02 -1.07 -17.65
CA ALA A 18 -7.70 0.22 -17.56
C ALA A 18 -9.13 0.14 -18.12
N ARG A 19 -9.30 -0.47 -19.30
CA ARG A 19 -10.62 -0.67 -19.92
C ARG A 19 -11.55 -1.52 -19.05
N GLU A 20 -11.04 -2.64 -18.53
CA GLU A 20 -11.82 -3.57 -17.70
C GLU A 20 -12.29 -2.94 -16.38
N ASN A 21 -11.50 -2.02 -15.82
CA ASN A 21 -11.77 -1.38 -14.53
C ASN A 21 -12.30 0.06 -14.66
N GLY A 22 -12.53 0.56 -15.88
CA GLY A 22 -13.04 1.92 -16.11
C GLY A 22 -12.08 3.04 -15.71
N ILE A 23 -10.76 2.83 -15.86
CA ILE A 23 -9.71 3.80 -15.50
C ILE A 23 -9.37 4.64 -16.74
N ALA A 24 -9.40 5.97 -16.60
CA ALA A 24 -9.28 6.89 -17.74
C ALA A 24 -7.90 6.88 -18.42
N LEU A 25 -6.82 6.74 -17.64
CA LEU A 25 -5.45 6.81 -18.15
C LEU A 25 -4.67 5.51 -17.91
N ALA A 26 -4.13 4.94 -18.99
CA ALA A 26 -3.18 3.82 -18.93
C ALA A 26 -1.79 4.30 -19.36
N VAL A 27 -0.77 4.01 -18.55
CA VAL A 27 0.63 4.35 -18.85
C VAL A 27 1.55 3.15 -18.64
N SER A 28 2.75 3.20 -19.23
CA SER A 28 3.72 2.10 -19.18
C SER A 28 4.98 2.40 -18.38
N THR A 29 5.11 3.63 -17.85
CA THR A 29 6.27 4.04 -17.04
C THR A 29 5.81 4.71 -15.75
N LEU A 30 6.65 4.62 -14.72
CA LEU A 30 6.38 5.26 -13.44
C LEU A 30 6.37 6.78 -13.58
N ASP A 31 7.31 7.35 -14.34
CA ASP A 31 7.39 8.80 -14.53
C ASP A 31 6.13 9.36 -15.20
N ALA A 32 5.57 8.64 -16.19
CA ALA A 32 4.30 9.02 -16.81
C ALA A 32 3.14 8.97 -15.81
N LEU A 33 3.12 7.98 -14.91
CA LEU A 33 2.11 7.92 -13.84
C LEU A 33 2.26 9.09 -12.87
N LEU A 34 3.48 9.36 -12.41
CA LEU A 34 3.75 10.42 -11.43
C LEU A 34 3.58 11.84 -12.00
N GLY A 35 3.76 12.01 -13.31
CA GLY A 35 3.50 13.26 -14.04
C GLY A 35 2.02 13.51 -14.35
N SER A 36 1.14 12.55 -14.11
CA SER A 36 -0.31 12.72 -14.27
C SER A 36 -0.94 13.49 -13.10
N ASP A 37 -2.18 13.95 -13.30
CA ASP A 37 -2.96 14.68 -12.30
C ASP A 37 -3.55 13.71 -11.25
N ILE A 38 -2.68 13.24 -10.35
CA ILE A 38 -3.03 12.36 -9.22
C ILE A 38 -2.50 12.93 -7.91
N ASP A 39 -3.23 12.71 -6.81
CA ASP A 39 -2.83 13.13 -5.46
C ASP A 39 -2.02 12.05 -4.72
N ALA A 40 -2.31 10.78 -5.04
CA ALA A 40 -1.80 9.62 -4.31
C ALA A 40 -1.52 8.44 -5.25
N VAL A 41 -0.61 7.55 -4.82
CA VAL A 41 -0.22 6.33 -5.53
C VAL A 41 -0.48 5.13 -4.62
N TYR A 42 -1.16 4.12 -5.17
CA TYR A 42 -1.24 2.79 -4.58
C TYR A 42 -0.23 1.87 -5.26
N ILE A 43 0.71 1.32 -4.48
CA ILE A 43 1.78 0.44 -4.97
C ILE A 43 1.46 -1.00 -4.59
N SER A 44 1.17 -1.82 -5.60
CA SER A 44 0.86 -3.25 -5.46
C SER A 44 1.64 -4.12 -6.46
N THR A 45 2.87 -3.71 -6.77
CA THR A 45 3.78 -4.48 -7.62
C THR A 45 4.41 -5.64 -6.84
N THR A 46 5.39 -6.33 -7.43
CA THR A 46 6.18 -7.30 -6.67
C THR A 46 7.04 -6.58 -5.61
N ASN A 47 7.37 -7.31 -4.53
CA ASN A 47 7.93 -6.74 -3.30
C ASN A 47 9.23 -5.96 -3.51
N GLU A 48 10.03 -6.37 -4.49
CA GLU A 48 11.37 -5.82 -4.79
C GLU A 48 11.27 -4.40 -5.32
N LEU A 49 10.13 -4.04 -5.92
CA LEU A 49 9.91 -2.74 -6.56
C LEU A 49 9.34 -1.68 -5.61
N HIS A 50 8.84 -2.08 -4.44
CA HIS A 50 8.14 -1.17 -3.52
C HIS A 50 9.00 0.02 -3.08
N LEU A 51 10.27 -0.23 -2.74
CA LEU A 51 11.19 0.80 -2.24
C LEU A 51 11.39 1.92 -3.27
N GLU A 52 11.82 1.56 -4.47
CA GLU A 52 12.17 2.53 -5.50
C GLU A 52 10.95 3.31 -5.97
N GLN A 53 9.82 2.64 -6.14
CA GLN A 53 8.56 3.27 -6.56
C GLN A 53 8.01 4.21 -5.51
N ALA A 54 8.01 3.81 -4.23
CA ALA A 54 7.53 4.68 -3.15
C ALA A 54 8.43 5.92 -3.00
N LEU A 55 9.74 5.75 -3.03
CA LEU A 55 10.67 6.89 -2.96
C LEU A 55 10.50 7.83 -4.16
N ALA A 56 10.23 7.32 -5.36
CA ALA A 56 9.93 8.14 -6.52
C ALA A 56 8.61 8.91 -6.35
N ALA A 57 7.55 8.26 -5.89
CA ALA A 57 6.27 8.92 -5.62
C ALA A 57 6.38 10.00 -4.53
N ILE A 58 7.12 9.72 -3.45
CA ILE A 58 7.41 10.68 -2.38
C ILE A 58 8.18 11.90 -2.92
N ARG A 59 9.21 11.68 -3.75
CA ARG A 59 9.97 12.77 -4.39
C ARG A 59 9.10 13.62 -5.32
N ALA A 60 8.13 12.99 -5.99
CA ALA A 60 7.15 13.67 -6.82
C ALA A 60 6.01 14.35 -6.02
N GLY A 61 6.07 14.33 -4.68
CA GLY A 61 5.09 14.97 -3.81
C GLY A 61 3.75 14.24 -3.74
N LYS A 62 3.70 12.95 -4.08
CA LYS A 62 2.46 12.14 -4.07
C LYS A 62 2.33 11.35 -2.78
N HIS A 63 1.13 11.31 -2.20
CA HIS A 63 0.84 10.41 -1.07
C HIS A 63 0.97 8.94 -1.48
N VAL A 64 1.39 8.06 -0.57
CA VAL A 64 1.69 6.67 -0.91
C VAL A 64 0.94 5.72 0.03
N LEU A 65 0.18 4.79 -0.57
CA LEU A 65 -0.27 3.57 0.09
C LEU A 65 0.45 2.39 -0.56
N CYS A 66 1.33 1.72 0.18
CA CYS A 66 2.14 0.62 -0.34
C CYS A 66 1.68 -0.73 0.25
N GLU A 67 1.59 -1.75 -0.59
CA GLU A 67 1.32 -3.12 -0.15
C GLU A 67 2.37 -3.66 0.81
N LYS A 68 1.99 -4.70 1.57
CA LYS A 68 2.92 -5.41 2.45
C LYS A 68 3.70 -6.48 1.67
N PRO A 69 4.99 -6.70 2.00
CA PRO A 69 5.81 -5.94 2.94
C PRO A 69 6.20 -4.56 2.37
N LEU A 70 6.36 -3.56 3.24
CA LEU A 70 6.71 -2.20 2.81
C LEU A 70 8.05 -2.16 2.06
N ALA A 71 9.02 -2.97 2.49
CA ALA A 71 10.29 -3.20 1.83
C ALA A 71 10.83 -4.60 2.20
N LEU A 72 11.87 -5.06 1.48
CA LEU A 72 12.53 -6.34 1.76
C LEU A 72 13.38 -6.33 3.05
N THR A 73 13.82 -5.15 3.48
CA THR A 73 14.59 -4.98 4.72
C THR A 73 13.99 -3.90 5.61
N SER A 74 14.19 -4.03 6.92
CA SER A 74 13.76 -3.00 7.87
C SER A 74 14.52 -1.68 7.66
N ALA A 75 15.79 -1.73 7.24
CA ALA A 75 16.58 -0.54 6.93
C ALA A 75 15.95 0.25 5.77
N ASP A 76 15.51 -0.43 4.72
CA ASP A 76 14.88 0.21 3.57
C ASP A 76 13.48 0.76 3.90
N ALA A 77 12.70 0.04 4.72
CA ALA A 77 11.44 0.55 5.24
C ALA A 77 11.66 1.86 6.03
N HIS A 78 12.70 1.94 6.87
CA HIS A 78 13.04 3.18 7.59
C HIS A 78 13.41 4.33 6.64
N LYS A 79 14.13 4.04 5.54
CA LYS A 79 14.43 5.06 4.51
C LYS A 79 13.15 5.64 3.91
N MET A 80 12.17 4.79 3.59
CA MET A 80 10.87 5.24 3.04
C MET A 80 10.13 6.14 4.05
N VAL A 81 10.06 5.74 5.32
CA VAL A 81 9.41 6.53 6.37
C VAL A 81 10.12 7.88 6.57
N ALA A 82 11.45 7.89 6.61
CA ALA A 82 12.22 9.12 6.75
C ALA A 82 12.01 10.07 5.56
N ALA A 83 12.01 9.55 4.33
CA ALA A 83 11.76 10.33 3.13
C ALA A 83 10.35 10.93 3.12
N ALA A 84 9.32 10.13 3.42
CA ALA A 84 7.94 10.60 3.49
C ALA A 84 7.77 11.71 4.54
N LYS A 85 8.36 11.52 5.73
CA LYS A 85 8.34 12.53 6.80
C LYS A 85 9.04 13.82 6.39
N ALA A 86 10.22 13.73 5.76
CA ALA A 86 10.96 14.89 5.30
C ALA A 86 10.21 15.66 4.19
N ALA A 87 9.47 14.95 3.34
CA ALA A 87 8.67 15.54 2.26
C ALA A 87 7.28 16.03 2.72
N GLY A 88 6.86 15.78 3.97
CA GLY A 88 5.51 16.09 4.43
C GLY A 88 4.41 15.23 3.78
N ILE A 89 4.78 14.06 3.27
CA ILE A 89 3.91 13.16 2.52
C ILE A 89 3.37 12.06 3.45
N VAL A 90 2.08 11.75 3.32
CA VAL A 90 1.48 10.59 3.98
C VAL A 90 1.96 9.30 3.31
N LEU A 91 2.58 8.43 4.10
CA LEU A 91 2.95 7.06 3.72
C LEU A 91 2.17 6.07 4.61
N GLY A 92 1.42 5.16 3.98
CA GLY A 92 0.72 4.07 4.63
C GLY A 92 1.15 2.71 4.11
N THR A 93 1.11 1.70 4.97
CA THR A 93 1.26 0.28 4.59
C THR A 93 -0.10 -0.40 4.63
N ASN A 94 -0.47 -1.12 3.55
CA ASN A 94 -1.79 -1.74 3.41
C ASN A 94 -1.96 -3.05 4.21
N HIS A 95 -1.84 -2.98 5.54
CA HIS A 95 -2.20 -4.08 6.43
C HIS A 95 -3.72 -4.16 6.63
N HIS A 96 -4.42 -4.77 5.68
CA HIS A 96 -5.88 -4.75 5.58
C HIS A 96 -6.63 -5.25 6.85
N LEU A 97 -6.14 -6.29 7.54
CA LEU A 97 -6.86 -6.88 8.68
C LEU A 97 -7.11 -5.91 9.85
N ARG A 98 -6.27 -4.90 10.06
CA ARG A 98 -6.49 -3.92 11.13
C ARG A 98 -7.76 -3.09 10.93
N ASN A 99 -8.30 -3.06 9.71
CA ASN A 99 -9.51 -2.34 9.35
C ASN A 99 -10.79 -3.17 9.57
N ALA A 100 -10.67 -4.49 9.73
CA ALA A 100 -11.82 -5.36 9.91
C ALA A 100 -12.54 -5.07 11.23
N GLY A 101 -13.88 -5.13 11.20
CA GLY A 101 -14.72 -4.91 12.39
C GLY A 101 -14.38 -5.86 13.54
N SER A 102 -14.01 -7.11 13.25
CA SER A 102 -13.58 -8.09 14.24
C SER A 102 -12.33 -7.65 15.02
N HIS A 103 -11.27 -7.23 14.31
CA HIS A 103 -10.03 -6.77 14.94
C HIS A 103 -10.22 -5.46 15.71
N ARG A 104 -11.06 -4.56 15.20
CA ARG A 104 -11.42 -3.31 15.88
C ARG A 104 -12.21 -3.58 17.17
N ALA A 105 -13.20 -4.46 17.13
CA ALA A 105 -13.97 -4.86 18.30
C ALA A 105 -13.11 -5.55 19.37
N MET A 106 -12.15 -6.41 18.95
CA MET A 106 -11.18 -7.00 19.88
C MET A 106 -10.31 -5.92 20.56
N ARG A 107 -9.80 -4.95 19.78
CA ARG A 107 -9.03 -3.82 20.33
C ARG A 107 -9.85 -3.00 21.33
N GLU A 108 -11.09 -2.67 21.00
CA GLU A 108 -12.00 -1.91 21.86
C GLU A 108 -12.34 -2.68 23.15
N ALA A 109 -12.58 -3.99 23.07
CA ALA A 109 -12.84 -4.83 24.23
C ALA A 109 -11.64 -4.90 25.19
N ILE A 110 -10.43 -5.00 24.66
CA ILE A 110 -9.18 -4.98 25.45
C ILE A 110 -9.01 -3.61 26.11
N ALA A 111 -9.11 -2.52 25.33
CA ALA A 111 -8.94 -1.16 25.84
C ALA A 111 -10.01 -0.78 26.88
N GLY A 112 -11.23 -1.28 26.72
CA GLY A 112 -12.33 -1.13 27.68
C GLY A 112 -12.25 -2.06 28.90
N GLY A 113 -11.19 -2.86 29.05
CA GLY A 113 -10.94 -3.69 30.22
C GLY A 113 -11.82 -4.95 30.32
N ARG A 114 -12.55 -5.33 29.26
CA ARG A 114 -13.52 -6.44 29.29
C ARG A 114 -12.90 -7.81 29.61
N ILE A 115 -11.59 -7.96 29.41
CA ILE A 115 -10.84 -9.18 29.69
C ILE A 115 -9.78 -9.01 30.80
N GLY A 116 -9.78 -7.87 31.50
CA GLY A 116 -8.71 -7.50 32.43
C GLY A 116 -7.37 -7.29 31.72
N LYS A 117 -6.26 -7.66 32.37
CA LYS A 117 -4.90 -7.57 31.79
C LYS A 117 -4.68 -8.70 30.78
N PRO A 118 -4.36 -8.42 29.50
CA PRO A 118 -4.00 -9.47 28.55
C PRO A 118 -2.81 -10.29 29.03
N ILE A 119 -2.92 -11.62 28.91
CA ILE A 119 -1.87 -12.57 29.32
C ILE A 119 -1.19 -13.20 28.10
N ALA A 120 -1.97 -13.60 27.09
CA ALA A 120 -1.46 -14.29 25.91
C ALA A 120 -2.31 -13.98 24.66
N ALA A 121 -1.72 -14.17 23.48
CA ALA A 121 -2.39 -14.12 22.19
C ALA A 121 -1.97 -15.33 21.34
N ARG A 122 -2.87 -15.81 20.48
CA ARG A 122 -2.60 -16.85 19.48
C ARG A 122 -3.14 -16.37 18.14
N VAL A 123 -2.38 -16.56 17.07
CA VAL A 123 -2.77 -16.19 15.71
C VAL A 123 -2.65 -17.43 14.84
N PHE A 124 -3.75 -17.81 14.20
CA PHE A 124 -3.79 -18.92 13.25
C PHE A 124 -3.94 -18.33 11.85
N HIS A 125 -2.94 -18.53 11.00
CA HIS A 125 -2.95 -18.07 9.61
C HIS A 125 -2.34 -19.12 8.69
N SER A 126 -2.81 -20.36 8.85
CA SER A 126 -2.47 -21.50 8.00
C SER A 126 -3.59 -21.68 6.99
N VAL A 127 -3.28 -21.40 5.73
CA VAL A 127 -4.25 -21.40 4.63
C VAL A 127 -3.71 -22.20 3.45
N TYR A 128 -4.60 -22.65 2.58
CA TYR A 128 -4.21 -23.18 1.27
C TYR A 128 -4.02 -22.02 0.30
N LEU A 129 -2.84 -21.90 -0.29
CA LEU A 129 -2.58 -20.98 -1.40
C LEU A 129 -2.62 -21.82 -2.67
N PRO A 130 -3.66 -21.70 -3.51
CA PRO A 130 -3.68 -22.40 -4.80
C PRO A 130 -2.51 -21.92 -5.66
N GLU A 131 -1.91 -22.85 -6.41
CA GLU A 131 -0.89 -22.56 -7.42
C GLU A 131 -1.43 -21.70 -8.57
#